data_AF-A0A662IYP0-F1
#
_entry.id   AF-A0A662IYP0-F1
#
_cell.length_a   1.000
_cell.length_b   1.000
_cell.length_c   1.000
_cell.angle_alpha   90.00
_cell.angle_beta   90.00
_cell.angle_gamma   90.00
#
_symmetry.space_group_name_H-M   'P 1'
#
loop_
_entity.id
_entity.type
_entity.pdbx_description
1 polymer ?
#
loop_
_entity_poly.entity_id
_entity_poly.type
_entity_poly.pdbx_seq_one_letter_code
_entity_poly.pdbx_strand_id
1 'polypeptide(L)'
;MDEVEELKRALSFYKAQYDRLKTEVFKLKRVLRAMKNAGAQFPHWASDLNLDEHPYMYNGVRRVDVESMRRLVYRAALEAYRKLSRPVKPSEVQGEAVKLSIYVGIDPPSRATVAKMLRQLSSKEHYGCEPPLLKVDEGYIPKEACQERFNTLDVFI
;
A
#
# COMPACT_ATOMS: atom_id res chain seq x y z
N MET A 1 32.96 6.83 23.08
CA MET A 1 31.68 7.37 22.54
C MET A 1 31.62 7.19 21.02
N ASP A 2 32.77 7.12 20.33
CA ASP A 2 32.87 7.03 18.87
C ASP A 2 32.49 5.67 18.24
N GLU A 3 32.78 4.54 18.89
CA GLU A 3 32.53 3.20 18.30
C GLU A 3 31.04 2.92 18.03
N VAL A 4 30.15 3.37 18.92
CA VAL A 4 28.70 3.19 18.75
C VAL A 4 28.19 4.03 17.56
N GLU A 5 28.78 5.20 17.34
CA GLU A 5 28.40 6.09 16.24
C GLU A 5 28.94 5.58 14.90
N GLU A 6 30.13 4.99 14.88
CA GLU A 6 30.68 4.28 13.72
C GLU A 6 29.85 3.05 13.34
N LEU A 7 29.43 2.24 14.32
CA LEU A 7 28.55 1.10 14.08
C LEU A 7 27.19 1.51 13.50
N LYS A 8 26.60 2.61 13.98
CA LYS A 8 25.36 3.17 13.40
C LYS A 8 25.54 3.63 11.96
N ARG A 9 26.68 4.27 11.64
CA ARG A 9 27.01 4.69 10.28
C ARG A 9 27.20 3.49 9.36
N ALA A 10 27.94 2.48 9.80
CA ALA A 10 28.13 1.23 9.06
C ALA A 10 26.79 0.52 8.81
N LEU A 11 25.95 0.39 9.84
CA LEU A 11 24.61 -0.19 9.72
C LEU A 11 23.73 0.57 8.72
N SER A 12 23.77 1.89 8.76
CA SER A 12 23.01 2.74 7.82
C SER A 12 23.51 2.58 6.38
N PHE A 13 24.82 2.47 6.19
CA PHE A 13 25.43 2.18 4.89
C PHE A 13 24.98 0.81 4.35
N TYR A 14 25.10 -0.25 5.16
CA TYR A 14 24.69 -1.59 4.73
C TYR A 14 23.19 -1.68 4.46
N LYS A 15 22.36 -0.98 5.23
CA LYS A 15 20.93 -0.88 4.98
C LYS A 15 20.63 -0.22 3.63
N ALA A 16 21.32 0.88 3.32
CA ALA A 16 21.17 1.55 2.02
C ALA A 16 21.63 0.66 0.85
N GLN A 17 22.73 -0.10 1.02
CA GLN A 17 23.17 -1.07 0.01
C GLN A 17 22.16 -2.21 -0.18
N TYR A 18 21.58 -2.71 0.92
CA TYR A 18 20.54 -3.73 0.88
C TYR A 18 19.29 -3.23 0.14
N ASP A 19 18.82 -2.02 0.43
CA ASP A 19 17.65 -1.42 -0.23
C ASP A 19 17.90 -1.20 -1.74
N ARG A 20 19.13 -0.81 -2.11
CA ARG A 20 19.55 -0.69 -3.50
C ARG A 20 19.55 -2.05 -4.20
N LEU A 21 20.17 -3.07 -3.60
CA LEU A 21 20.21 -4.42 -4.16
C LEU A 21 18.79 -5.00 -4.32
N LYS A 22 17.93 -4.80 -3.32
CA LYS A 22 16.53 -5.19 -3.35
C LYS A 22 15.78 -4.56 -4.53
N THR A 23 16.04 -3.29 -4.82
CA THR A 23 15.45 -2.57 -5.96
C THR A 23 15.91 -3.18 -7.30
N GLU A 24 17.18 -3.49 -7.44
CA GLU A 24 17.72 -4.10 -8.67
C GLU A 24 17.20 -5.52 -8.89
N VAL A 25 17.13 -6.34 -7.83
CA VAL A 25 16.52 -7.67 -7.89
C VAL A 25 15.05 -7.58 -8.32
N PHE A 26 14.32 -6.57 -7.86
CA PHE A 26 12.93 -6.36 -8.27
C PHE A 26 12.81 -6.00 -9.77
N LYS A 27 13.65 -5.10 -10.27
CA LYS A 27 13.71 -4.78 -11.71
C LYS A 27 13.99 -6.05 -12.52
N LEU A 28 14.93 -6.87 -12.07
CA LEU A 28 15.27 -8.14 -12.71
C LEU A 28 14.10 -9.12 -12.71
N LYS A 29 13.44 -9.35 -11.57
CA LYS A 29 12.23 -10.19 -11.47
C LYS A 29 11.11 -9.69 -12.41
N ARG A 30 10.95 -8.36 -12.56
CA ARG A 30 9.97 -7.78 -13.48
C ARG A 30 10.28 -8.08 -14.95
N VAL A 31 11.54 -7.93 -15.35
CA VAL A 31 11.99 -8.26 -16.71
C VAL A 31 11.82 -9.75 -17.00
N LEU A 32 12.22 -10.60 -16.05
CA LEU A 32 12.03 -12.04 -16.14
C LEU A 32 10.54 -12.41 -16.26
N ARG A 33 9.65 -11.79 -15.47
CA ARG A 33 8.20 -12.02 -15.62
C ARG A 33 7.67 -11.61 -17.01
N ALA A 34 8.13 -10.49 -17.54
CA ALA A 34 7.76 -10.05 -18.89
C ALA A 34 8.24 -11.03 -19.96
N MET A 35 9.47 -11.56 -19.84
CA MET A 35 9.99 -12.60 -20.74
C MET A 35 9.18 -13.89 -20.68
N LYS A 36 8.80 -14.34 -19.47
CA LYS A 36 7.95 -15.52 -19.27
C LYS A 36 6.59 -15.35 -19.95
N ASN A 37 5.95 -14.20 -19.76
CA ASN A 37 4.65 -13.90 -20.35
C ASN A 37 4.70 -13.77 -21.88
N ALA A 38 5.83 -13.34 -22.42
CA ALA A 38 6.07 -13.22 -23.86
C ALA A 38 6.45 -14.57 -24.52
N GLY A 39 6.57 -15.67 -23.76
CA GLY A 39 7.03 -16.96 -24.28
C GLY A 39 8.49 -16.96 -24.72
N ALA A 40 9.29 -15.98 -24.27
CA ALA A 40 10.70 -15.88 -24.61
C ALA A 40 11.53 -16.94 -23.86
N GLN A 41 12.70 -17.28 -24.42
CA GLN A 41 13.62 -18.23 -23.82
C GLN A 41 14.05 -17.76 -22.42
N PHE A 42 13.79 -18.58 -21.41
CA PHE A 42 14.12 -18.27 -20.03
C PHE A 42 15.58 -18.61 -19.72
N PRO A 43 16.33 -17.74 -19.02
CA PRO A 43 17.66 -18.11 -18.56
C PRO A 43 17.60 -19.31 -17.61
N HIS A 44 18.47 -20.30 -17.81
CA HIS A 44 18.46 -21.54 -17.01
C HIS A 44 18.58 -21.30 -15.50
N TRP A 45 19.39 -20.31 -15.07
CA TRP A 45 19.54 -19.93 -13.66
C TRP A 45 18.29 -19.27 -13.05
N ALA A 46 17.34 -18.82 -13.88
CA ALA A 46 16.13 -18.15 -13.43
C ALA A 46 14.91 -19.08 -13.33
N SER A 47 15.05 -20.34 -13.73
CA SER A 47 13.96 -21.33 -13.83
C SER A 47 13.33 -21.64 -12.46
N ASP A 48 14.14 -21.66 -11.41
CA ASP A 48 13.73 -21.99 -10.04
C ASP A 48 13.33 -20.76 -9.21
N LEU A 49 13.41 -19.57 -9.80
CA LEU A 49 13.08 -18.34 -9.09
C LEU A 49 11.56 -18.20 -8.93
N ASN A 50 11.12 -17.94 -7.70
CA ASN A 50 9.76 -17.49 -7.46
C ASN A 50 9.59 -16.05 -7.96
N LEU A 51 9.09 -15.94 -9.20
CA LEU A 51 8.82 -14.68 -9.88
C LEU A 51 7.53 -14.01 -9.38
N ASP A 52 6.68 -14.72 -8.67
CA ASP A 52 5.42 -14.22 -8.09
C ASP A 52 5.63 -13.62 -6.70
N GLU A 53 6.81 -13.83 -6.13
CA GLU A 53 7.21 -13.31 -4.83
C GLU A 53 7.35 -11.78 -4.87
N HIS A 54 6.41 -11.10 -4.22
CA HIS A 54 6.41 -9.66 -4.07
C HIS A 54 7.52 -9.21 -3.11
N PRO A 55 8.19 -8.07 -3.37
CA PRO A 55 9.37 -7.60 -2.61
C PRO A 55 9.12 -7.27 -1.13
N TYR A 56 7.89 -7.43 -0.65
CA TYR A 56 7.47 -7.14 0.72
C TYR A 56 7.01 -8.37 1.50
N MET A 57 7.10 -9.57 0.90
CA MET A 57 6.79 -10.83 1.58
C MET A 57 7.92 -11.30 2.52
N TYR A 58 9.14 -10.75 2.38
CA TYR A 58 10.29 -11.09 3.23
C TYR A 58 10.64 -9.96 4.19
N ASN A 59 9.92 -9.96 5.32
CA ASN A 59 10.37 -9.68 6.68
C ASN A 59 9.09 -9.65 7.52
N GLY A 60 8.65 -10.84 7.97
CA GLY A 60 7.53 -11.08 8.88
C GLY A 60 6.36 -10.13 8.71
N VAL A 61 5.31 -10.55 7.99
CA VAL A 61 3.99 -9.90 7.89
C VAL A 61 3.81 -8.91 9.03
N ARG A 62 4.08 -7.61 8.78
CA ARG A 62 3.80 -6.60 9.79
C ARG A 62 2.31 -6.68 9.98
N ARG A 63 1.87 -7.28 11.09
CA ARG A 63 0.47 -7.23 11.51
C ARG A 63 0.17 -5.75 11.67
N VAL A 64 -0.43 -5.19 10.64
CA VAL A 64 -0.84 -3.80 10.61
C VAL A 64 -1.93 -3.68 11.67
N ASP A 65 -1.73 -2.76 12.60
CA ASP A 65 -2.75 -2.49 13.59
C ASP A 65 -4.04 -2.01 12.89
N VAL A 66 -5.16 -2.12 13.59
CA VAL A 66 -6.48 -1.83 13.02
C VAL A 66 -6.58 -0.37 12.54
N GLU A 67 -5.89 0.56 13.20
CA GLU A 67 -5.89 1.98 12.85
C GLU A 67 -5.11 2.23 11.55
N SER A 68 -3.91 1.67 11.43
CA SER A 68 -3.11 1.74 10.20
C SER A 68 -3.83 1.13 9.00
N MET A 69 -4.56 0.02 9.21
CA MET A 69 -5.41 -0.56 8.17
C MET A 69 -6.58 0.37 7.80
N ARG A 70 -7.18 1.05 8.78
CA ARG A 70 -8.24 2.03 8.54
C ARG A 70 -7.72 3.22 7.74
N ARG A 71 -6.56 3.76 8.08
CA ARG A 71 -5.88 4.84 7.34
C ARG A 71 -5.57 4.45 5.89
N LEU A 72 -5.11 3.21 5.67
CA LEU A 72 -4.88 2.68 4.32
C LEU A 72 -6.17 2.66 3.50
N VAL A 73 -7.26 2.13 4.06
CA VAL A 73 -8.55 2.05 3.38
C VAL A 73 -9.11 3.45 3.09
N TYR A 74 -8.93 4.40 4.02
CA TYR A 74 -9.32 5.78 3.81
C TYR A 74 -8.52 6.43 2.67
N ARG A 75 -7.19 6.27 2.64
CA ARG A 75 -6.35 6.74 1.53
C ARG A 75 -6.72 6.10 0.19
N ALA A 76 -7.05 4.82 0.20
CA ALA A 76 -7.52 4.14 -1.00
C ALA A 76 -8.84 4.74 -1.52
N ALA A 77 -9.75 5.12 -0.62
CA ALA A 77 -10.99 5.80 -0.98
C ALA A 77 -10.73 7.22 -1.54
N LEU A 78 -9.82 7.98 -0.94
CA LEU A 78 -9.37 9.27 -1.47
C LEU A 78 -8.78 9.15 -2.87
N GLU A 79 -7.88 8.20 -3.08
CA GLU A 79 -7.21 8.02 -4.37
C GLU A 79 -8.18 7.53 -5.44
N ALA A 80 -9.11 6.62 -5.09
CA ALA A 80 -10.17 6.20 -6.00
C ALA A 80 -11.09 7.37 -6.37
N TYR A 81 -11.46 8.21 -5.40
CA TYR A 81 -12.32 9.37 -5.64
C TYR A 81 -11.61 10.40 -6.51
N ARG A 82 -10.33 10.69 -6.24
CA ARG A 82 -9.51 11.61 -7.06
C ARG A 82 -9.43 11.18 -8.52
N LYS A 83 -9.38 9.88 -8.79
CA LYS A 83 -9.31 9.32 -10.16
C LYS A 83 -10.65 9.35 -10.89
N LEU A 84 -11.75 9.14 -10.16
CA LEU A 84 -13.08 8.94 -10.75
C LEU A 84 -13.97 10.18 -10.66
N SER A 85 -13.67 11.10 -9.76
CA SER A 85 -14.44 12.32 -9.45
C SER A 85 -15.92 12.04 -9.18
N ARG A 86 -16.24 10.89 -8.58
CA ARG A 86 -17.59 10.44 -8.23
C ARG A 86 -17.56 9.56 -6.97
N PRO A 87 -18.72 9.31 -6.33
CA PRO A 87 -18.79 8.37 -5.21
C PRO A 87 -18.12 7.03 -5.56
N VAL A 88 -17.30 6.53 -4.62
CA VAL A 88 -16.49 5.33 -4.82
C VAL A 88 -17.17 4.10 -4.24
N LYS A 89 -17.13 3.01 -5.00
CA LYS A 89 -17.67 1.70 -4.61
C LYS A 89 -16.63 0.94 -3.78
N PRO A 90 -17.06 0.04 -2.87
CA PRO A 90 -16.14 -0.78 -2.09
C PRO A 90 -15.11 -1.57 -2.91
N SER A 91 -15.48 -2.04 -4.10
CA SER A 91 -14.59 -2.75 -5.03
C SER A 91 -13.48 -1.85 -5.59
N GLU A 92 -13.79 -0.58 -5.85
CA GLU A 92 -12.83 0.42 -6.35
C GLU A 92 -11.83 0.78 -5.25
N VAL A 93 -12.33 0.97 -4.02
CA VAL A 93 -11.49 1.16 -2.82
C VAL A 93 -10.60 -0.06 -2.58
N GLN A 94 -11.11 -1.28 -2.74
CA GLN A 94 -10.30 -2.50 -2.62
C GLN A 94 -9.17 -2.51 -3.64
N GLY A 95 -9.45 -2.18 -4.91
CA GLY A 95 -8.45 -2.14 -5.96
C GLY A 95 -7.31 -1.17 -5.66
N GLU A 96 -7.62 0.01 -5.13
CA GLU A 96 -6.61 0.99 -4.71
C GLU A 96 -5.89 0.57 -3.42
N ALA A 97 -6.58 -0.03 -2.45
CA ALA A 97 -5.96 -0.52 -1.23
C ALA A 97 -4.93 -1.62 -1.51
N VAL A 98 -5.21 -2.54 -2.46
CA VAL A 98 -4.25 -3.57 -2.89
C VAL A 98 -3.01 -2.92 -3.49
N LYS A 99 -3.16 -1.90 -4.34
CA LYS A 99 -2.02 -1.18 -4.92
C LYS A 99 -1.18 -0.50 -3.84
N LEU A 100 -1.83 0.23 -2.92
CA LEU A 100 -1.15 0.92 -1.82
C LEU A 100 -0.47 -0.06 -0.85
N SER A 101 -1.09 -1.21 -0.55
CA SER A 101 -0.48 -2.27 0.25
C SER A 101 0.84 -2.76 -0.34
N ILE A 102 0.92 -2.88 -1.66
CA ILE A 102 2.17 -3.22 -2.34
C ILE A 102 3.19 -2.11 -2.13
N TYR A 103 2.84 -0.84 -2.30
CA TYR A 103 3.81 0.27 -2.10
C TYR A 103 4.34 0.36 -0.66
N VAL A 104 3.46 0.18 0.34
CA VAL A 104 3.80 0.30 1.76
C VAL A 104 4.44 -0.99 2.31
N GLY A 105 4.28 -2.10 1.59
CA GLY A 105 4.88 -3.37 1.93
C GLY A 105 4.16 -4.15 3.02
N ILE A 106 2.84 -4.22 2.91
CA ILE A 106 1.95 -4.94 3.82
C ILE A 106 1.04 -5.88 3.04
N ASP A 107 0.44 -6.85 3.73
CA ASP A 107 -0.53 -7.72 3.10
C ASP A 107 -1.76 -6.95 2.60
N PRO A 108 -2.25 -7.25 1.38
CA PRO A 108 -3.44 -6.60 0.85
C PRO A 108 -4.68 -6.94 1.69
N PRO A 109 -5.53 -5.96 2.02
CA PRO A 109 -6.73 -6.22 2.78
C PRO A 109 -7.76 -7.03 1.98
N SER A 110 -8.42 -7.96 2.66
CA SER A 110 -9.55 -8.70 2.08
C SER A 110 -10.75 -7.78 1.79
N ARG A 111 -11.65 -8.22 0.91
CA ARG A 111 -12.94 -7.53 0.67
C ARG A 111 -13.73 -7.27 1.95
N ALA A 112 -13.79 -8.28 2.82
CA ALA A 112 -14.50 -8.18 4.09
C ALA A 112 -13.86 -7.15 5.02
N THR A 113 -12.52 -7.10 5.06
CA THR A 113 -11.75 -6.11 5.82
C THR A 113 -12.03 -4.70 5.32
N VAL A 114 -11.95 -4.47 4.00
CA VAL A 114 -12.25 -3.16 3.39
C VAL A 114 -13.68 -2.73 3.71
N ALA A 115 -14.66 -3.62 3.53
CA ALA A 115 -16.06 -3.31 3.83
C ALA A 115 -16.32 -3.02 5.32
N LYS A 116 -15.60 -3.68 6.23
CA LYS A 116 -15.64 -3.38 7.67
C LYS A 116 -15.07 -1.99 7.94
N MET A 117 -13.89 -1.67 7.40
CA MET A 117 -13.24 -0.38 7.61
C MET A 117 -14.06 0.77 7.01
N LEU A 118 -14.63 0.60 5.82
CA LEU A 118 -15.53 1.60 5.20
C LEU A 118 -16.74 1.92 6.08
N ARG A 119 -17.35 0.90 6.70
CA ARG A 119 -18.46 1.10 7.64
C ARG A 119 -18.04 1.88 8.89
N GLN A 120 -16.86 1.59 9.42
CA GLN A 120 -16.30 2.33 10.57
C GLN A 120 -16.01 3.79 10.20
N LEU A 121 -15.35 3.99 9.04
CA LEU A 121 -15.00 5.31 8.48
C LEU A 121 -16.21 6.17 8.13
N SER A 122 -17.39 5.57 7.95
CA SER A 122 -18.65 6.29 7.71
C SER A 122 -19.59 6.35 8.91
N SER A 123 -19.17 5.83 10.07
CA SER A 123 -20.03 5.76 11.25
C SER A 123 -19.83 6.98 12.14
N LYS A 124 -20.91 7.77 12.31
CA LYS A 124 -20.97 8.85 13.31
C LYS A 124 -20.80 8.32 14.74
N GLU A 125 -21.37 7.16 15.04
CA GLU A 125 -21.26 6.52 16.36
C GLU A 125 -19.81 6.12 16.68
N HIS A 126 -19.03 5.73 15.67
CA HIS A 126 -17.64 5.35 15.87
C HIS A 126 -16.72 6.55 16.14
N TYR A 127 -16.98 7.69 15.47
CA TYR A 127 -16.14 8.88 15.57
C TYR A 127 -16.63 9.89 16.62
N GLY A 128 -17.89 9.82 17.04
CA GLY A 128 -18.51 10.83 17.93
C GLY A 128 -18.69 12.21 17.27
N CYS A 129 -18.33 12.34 15.99
CA CYS A 129 -18.40 13.57 15.20
C CYS A 129 -18.74 13.23 13.73
N GLU A 130 -18.61 14.20 12.84
CA GLU A 130 -18.81 13.95 11.41
C GLU A 130 -17.71 13.01 10.86
N PRO A 131 -18.10 11.87 10.24
CA PRO A 131 -17.15 10.87 9.81
C PRO A 131 -16.29 11.33 8.62
N PRO A 132 -15.07 10.78 8.47
CA PRO A 132 -14.18 11.11 7.35
C PRO A 132 -14.70 10.64 5.98
N LEU A 133 -15.54 9.59 5.95
CA LEU A 133 -16.27 9.18 4.74
C LEU A 133 -17.76 9.45 4.90
N LEU A 134 -18.34 10.13 3.92
CA LEU A 134 -19.79 10.25 3.77
C LEU A 134 -20.31 9.07 2.98
N LYS A 135 -21.27 8.32 3.54
CA LYS A 135 -21.98 7.27 2.82
C LYS A 135 -23.17 7.87 2.07
N VAL A 136 -23.22 7.67 0.76
CA VAL A 136 -24.31 8.06 -0.13
C VAL A 136 -24.87 6.82 -0.84
N ASP A 137 -26.00 6.95 -1.53
CA ASP A 137 -26.66 5.81 -2.19
C ASP A 137 -25.74 5.09 -3.20
N GLU A 138 -24.89 5.85 -3.88
CA GLU A 138 -23.99 5.33 -4.91
C GLU A 138 -22.62 4.86 -4.38
N GLY A 139 -22.31 5.06 -3.09
CA GLY A 139 -21.04 4.65 -2.49
C GLY A 139 -20.54 5.56 -1.37
N TYR A 140 -19.25 5.91 -1.43
CA TYR A 140 -18.58 6.71 -0.41
C TYR A 140 -17.94 7.96 -1.02
N ILE A 141 -17.98 9.07 -0.29
CA ILE A 141 -17.33 10.33 -0.64
C ILE A 141 -16.40 10.72 0.51
N PRO A 142 -15.09 10.91 0.25
CA PRO A 142 -14.19 11.45 1.25
C PRO A 142 -14.50 12.90 1.56
N LYS A 143 -14.62 13.23 2.86
CA LYS A 143 -14.91 14.60 3.30
C LYS A 143 -13.83 15.59 2.84
N GLU A 144 -12.57 15.18 2.88
CA GLU A 144 -11.43 16.00 2.43
C GLU A 144 -11.47 16.30 0.93
N ALA A 145 -12.12 15.46 0.11
CA ALA A 145 -12.32 15.75 -1.30
C ALA A 145 -13.34 16.87 -1.55
N CYS A 146 -14.13 17.23 -0.53
CA CYS A 146 -15.02 18.39 -0.54
C CYS A 146 -14.32 19.68 -0.07
N GLN A 147 -13.03 19.63 0.27
CA GLN A 147 -12.25 20.79 0.72
C GLN A 147 -11.18 21.14 -0.32
N GLU A 148 -11.13 22.41 -0.75
CA GLU A 148 -10.36 22.89 -1.92
C GLU A 148 -8.82 22.79 -1.81
N ARG A 149 -8.26 22.25 -0.72
CA ARG A 149 -6.80 22.16 -0.52
C ARG A 149 -6.44 20.85 0.17
N PHE A 150 -6.09 19.82 -0.59
CA PHE A 150 -5.52 18.59 0.00
C PHE A 150 -4.32 18.07 -0.78
N ASN A 151 -3.14 18.12 -0.15
CA ASN A 151 -1.91 17.46 -0.59
C ASN A 151 -1.82 16.08 0.08
N THR A 152 -1.79 15.02 -0.72
CA THR A 152 -1.77 13.61 -0.28
C THR A 152 -0.48 13.18 0.44
N LEU A 153 0.52 14.06 0.54
CA LEU A 153 1.83 13.80 1.12
C LEU A 153 1.91 14.04 2.63
N ASP A 154 0.99 14.81 3.23
CA ASP A 154 1.14 15.29 4.61
C ASP A 154 0.77 14.27 5.71
N VAL A 155 0.32 13.06 5.37
CA VAL A 155 -0.23 12.09 6.36
C VAL A 155 0.75 10.92 6.63
N PHE A 156 2.04 11.11 6.40
CA PHE A 156 3.08 10.06 6.59
C PHE A 156 4.04 10.29 7.77
N ILE A 157 3.75 11.24 8.67
CA ILE A 157 4.54 11.46 9.89
C ILE A 157 3.80 10.88 11.08
#